data_AF-A0A836ZRL6-F1
#
_entry.id   AF-A0A836ZRL6-F1
#
_cell.length_a   1.000
_cell.length_b   1.000
_cell.length_c   1.000
_cell.angle_alpha   90.00
_cell.angle_beta   90.00
_cell.angle_gamma   90.00
#
_symmetry.space_group_name_H-M   'P 1'
#
loop_
_entity.id
_entity.type
_entity.pdbx_description
1 polymer ?
#
loop_
_entity_poly.entity_id
_entity_poly.type
_entity_poly.pdbx_seq_one_letter_code
_entity_poly.pdbx_strand_id
1 'polypeptide(L)' 'MIDTYERVDLAGPWAGFGFQANHLFTPEGKTIEPCDMRFWSLTCCIAREWSLMMATERSARSANPE' A
#
# COMPACT_ATOMS: atom_id res chain seq x y z
N MET A 1 -10.98 -3.32 14.38
CA MET A 1 -9.50 -3.20 14.43
C MET A 1 -8.98 -4.53 13.94
N ILE A 2 -8.21 -4.55 12.84
CA ILE A 2 -7.56 -5.80 12.41
C ILE A 2 -6.52 -6.12 13.47
N ASP A 3 -6.64 -7.27 14.12
CA ASP A 3 -5.60 -7.76 15.02
C ASP A 3 -4.37 -8.05 14.17
N THR A 4 -3.33 -7.22 14.30
CA THR A 4 -2.11 -7.37 13.51
C THR A 4 -1.27 -8.55 13.99
N TYR A 5 -1.60 -9.20 15.11
CA TYR A 5 -0.90 -10.42 15.51
C TYR A 5 -1.29 -11.65 14.70
N GLU A 6 -2.46 -11.66 14.08
CA GLU A 6 -2.86 -12.71 13.15
C GLU A 6 -2.20 -12.46 11.78
N ARG A 7 -1.59 -13.51 11.23
CA ARG A 7 -0.91 -13.40 9.94
C ARG A 7 -1.94 -13.20 8.83
N VAL A 8 -1.73 -12.17 8.01
CA VAL A 8 -2.52 -11.89 6.82
C VAL A 8 -1.66 -12.17 5.58
N ASP A 9 -2.06 -13.10 4.73
CA ASP A 9 -1.39 -13.33 3.44
C ASP A 9 -1.86 -12.28 2.41
N LEU A 10 -0.94 -11.43 1.96
CA LEU A 10 -1.27 -10.22 1.18
C LEU A 10 -1.42 -10.47 -0.33
N ALA A 11 -0.92 -11.60 -0.83
CA ALA A 11 -0.92 -11.90 -2.26
C ALA A 11 -1.40 -13.32 -2.56
N GLY A 12 -2.14 -13.93 -1.62
CA GLY A 12 -2.59 -15.32 -1.72
C GLY A 12 -1.43 -16.33 -1.72
N PRO A 13 -1.73 -17.63 -1.84
CA PRO A 13 -0.73 -18.69 -1.68
C PRO A 13 0.36 -18.71 -2.77
N TRP A 14 0.22 -17.95 -3.86
CA TRP A 14 1.14 -17.99 -5.00
C TRP A 14 2.33 -17.03 -4.89
N ALA A 15 2.23 -16.01 -4.03
CA ALA A 15 3.27 -15.00 -3.89
C ALA A 15 3.93 -15.01 -2.50
N GLY A 16 3.36 -15.71 -1.51
CA GLY A 16 4.00 -15.99 -0.20
C GLY A 16 4.34 -14.76 0.65
N PHE A 17 3.93 -13.56 0.23
CA PHE A 17 4.02 -12.36 1.06
C PHE A 17 2.93 -12.37 2.14
N GLY A 18 3.32 -12.04 3.36
CA GLY A 18 2.38 -11.95 4.49
C GLY A 18 2.72 -10.79 5.41
N PHE A 19 1.75 -10.38 6.23
CA PHE A 19 1.94 -9.33 7.23
C PHE A 19 1.54 -9.86 8.60
N GLN A 20 2.40 -9.65 9.59
CA GLN A 20 2.12 -10.04 10.97
C GLN A 20 2.95 -9.18 11.93
N ALA A 21 2.35 -8.77 13.04
CA ALA A 21 2.92 -7.96 14.11
C ALA A 21 3.67 -6.72 13.59
N ASN A 22 3.12 -6.04 12.57
CA ASN A 22 3.73 -4.90 11.87
C ASN A 22 4.91 -5.22 10.94
N HIS A 23 5.23 -6.48 10.71
CA HIS A 23 6.31 -6.91 9.84
C HIS A 23 5.77 -7.48 8.54
N LEU A 24 6.48 -7.22 7.44
CA LEU A 24 6.24 -7.88 6.16
C LEU A 24 7.14 -9.11 6.05
N PHE A 25 6.54 -10.23 5.69
CA PHE A 25 7.22 -11.48 5.39
C PHE A 25 7.30 -11.66 3.88
N THR A 26 8.47 -12.02 3.38
CA THR A 26 8.65 -12.40 1.98
C THR A 26 8.44 -13.91 1.80
N PRO A 27 8.10 -14.39 0.58
CA PRO A 27 8.01 -15.81 0.28
C PRO A 27 9.28 -16.60 0.65
N GLU A 28 10.46 -15.98 0.63
CA GLU A 28 11.73 -16.62 1.01
C GLU A 28 11.94 -16.69 2.54
N GLY A 29 10.95 -16.26 3.34
CA GLY A 29 11.01 -16.28 4.80
C GLY A 29 11.80 -15.12 5.40
N LYS A 30 12.05 -14.04 4.64
CA LYS A 30 12.67 -12.83 5.18
C LYS A 30 11.62 -11.96 5.87
N THR A 31 12.00 -11.37 6.98
CA THR A 31 11.19 -10.39 7.72
C THR A 31 11.71 -8.99 7.43
N ILE A 32 10.80 -8.06 7.16
CA ILE A 32 11.10 -6.64 6.92
C ILE A 32 10.46 -5.83 8.03
N GLU A 33 11.28 -5.03 8.73
CA GLU A 33 10.86 -4.20 9.85
C GLU A 33 10.07 -2.98 9.38
N PRO A 34 9.19 -2.41 10.24
CA PRO A 34 8.49 -1.17 9.93
C PRO A 34 9.41 -0.02 9.47
N CYS A 35 10.59 0.08 10.07
CA CYS A 35 11.58 1.12 9.75
C CYS A 35 12.09 1.01 8.31
N ASP A 36 12.28 -0.22 7.82
CA ASP A 36 12.80 -0.48 6.47
C ASP A 36 11.75 -0.15 5.39
N MET A 37 10.47 -0.25 5.74
CA MET A 37 9.35 0.04 4.83
C MET A 37 8.96 1.52 4.80
N ARG A 38 9.59 2.38 5.59
CA ARG A 38 9.18 3.80 5.75
C ARG A 38 9.14 4.55 4.41
N PHE A 39 10.15 4.34 3.57
CA PHE A 39 10.21 4.99 2.26
C PHE A 39 9.21 4.41 1.27
N TRP A 40 8.85 3.14 1.40
CA TRP A 40 7.79 2.54 0.57
C TRP A 40 6.44 3.16 0.89
N SER A 41 6.10 3.27 2.18
CA SER A 41 4.87 3.94 2.62
C SER A 41 4.80 5.38 2.12
N LEU A 42 5.88 6.16 2.28
CA LEU A 42 5.95 7.54 1.79
C LEU A 42 5.72 7.62 0.28
N THR A 43 6.37 6.76 -0.50
CA THR A 43 6.24 6.73 -1.96
C THR A 43 4.79 6.41 -2.38
N CYS A 44 4.18 5.41 -1.74
CA CYS A 44 2.77 5.07 -1.99
C CYS A 44 1.82 6.22 -1.62
N CYS A 45 2.05 6.92 -0.51
CA CYS A 45 1.27 8.08 -0.12
C CYS A 45 1.36 9.20 -1.17
N ILE A 46 2.56 9.53 -1.63
CA ILE A 46 2.76 10.56 -2.67
C ILE A 46 2.04 10.16 -3.97
N ALA A 47 2.18 8.91 -4.41
CA ALA A 47 1.51 8.42 -5.61
C ALA A 47 -0.02 8.49 -5.49
N ARG A 48 -0.57 8.20 -4.30
CA ARG A 48 -1.99 8.32 -4.01
C ARG A 48 -2.47 9.77 -4.08
N GLU A 49 -1.79 10.68 -3.41
CA GLU A 49 -2.17 12.11 -3.41
C GLU A 49 -2.11 12.70 -4.82
N TRP A 50 -1.08 12.36 -5.60
CA TRP A 50 -1.01 12.74 -7.00
C TRP A 50 -2.19 12.21 -7.81
N SER A 51 -2.52 10.92 -7.63
CA SER A 51 -3.66 10.30 -8.33
C SER A 51 -4.99 10.98 -8.00
N LEU A 52 -5.18 11.39 -6.74
CA LEU A 52 -6.36 12.13 -6.29
C LEU A 52 -6.43 13.54 -6.88
N MET A 53 -5.30 14.26 -6.94
CA MET A 53 -5.22 15.55 -7.62
C MET A 53 -5.59 15.43 -9.10
N MET A 54 -5.03 14.44 -9.80
CA MET A 54 -5.34 14.20 -11.22
C MET A 54 -6.81 13.81 -11.46
N ALA A 55 -7.40 13.02 -10.55
CA ALA A 55 -8.81 12.67 -10.62
C ALA A 55 -9.71 13.89 -10.41
N THR A 56 -9.35 14.75 -9.46
CA THR A 56 -10.05 16.03 -9.20
C THR A 56 -10.02 16.93 -10.43
N GLU A 57 -8.84 17.11 -11.03
CA GLU A 57 -8.66 17.91 -12.26
C GLU A 57 -9.48 17.36 -13.44
N ARG A 58 -9.45 16.05 -13.67
CA ARG A 58 -10.26 15.41 -14.72
C ARG A 58 -11.75 15.65 -14.51
N SER A 59 -12.20 15.54 -13.26
CA SER A 59 -13.60 15.76 -12.89
C SER A 59 -14.00 17.23 -13.12
N ALA A 60 -13.17 18.18 -12.69
CA ALA A 60 -13.40 19.61 -12.91
C ALA A 60 -13.50 19.97 -14.40
N ARG A 61 -12.59 19.43 -15.24
CA ARG A 61 -12.63 19.64 -16.71
C ARG A 61 -13.87 19.02 -17.35
N SER A 62 -14.33 17.87 -16.86
CA SER A 62 -15.56 17.25 -17.37
C SER A 62 -16.83 18.01 -16.97
N ALA A 63 -16.82 18.68 -15.82
CA ALA A 63 -17.95 19.47 -15.32
C ALA A 63 -18.06 20.85 -15.97
N ASN A 64 -16.96 21.36 -16.53
CA ASN A 64 -16.95 22.60 -17.30
C ASN A 64 -16.48 22.31 -18.75
N PRO A 65 -17.34 21.71 -19.58
CA PRO A 65 -17.04 21.54 -21.00
C PRO A 65 -17.07 22.93 -21.64
N GLU A 66 -15.89 23.46 -21.97
CA GLU A 66 -15.78 24.57 -22.94
C GLU A 66 -16.37 24.17 -24.29
#